data_AF-A0A9D4T723-F1
#
_entry.id   AF-A0A9D4T723-F1
#
_cell.length_a   1.000
_cell.length_b   1.000
_cell.length_c   1.000
_cell.angle_alpha   90.00
_cell.angle_beta   90.00
_cell.angle_gamma   90.00
#
_symmetry.space_group_name_H-M   'P 1'
#
loop_
_entity.id
_entity.type
_entity.pdbx_description
1 polymer ?
#
loop_
_entity_poly.entity_id
_entity_poly.type
_entity_poly.pdbx_seq_one_letter_code
_entity_poly.pdbx_strand_id
1 'polypeptide(L)'
;MPDLRGVHRFRDHAIAGVNWRPTRFVDEVPSSRVCGLCRMIPKQTMLLPCEHALCQSCHAASFQGCSGRCPLDQKPFEEAECSRYDLPTRKANTLKVYCWNEAHGCQYEGAVEDMLGHYEKECPFHAVECLHCGEAVLHRELAAHYVAECTADVSLARTENASTDSRVLTLQDVRNALEEVKTLLRDPNHDRELPAIQSRVNELIEQVRNQESRDRFLGEIEPM
;
A
#
# COMPACT_ATOMS: atom_id res chain seq x y z
N MET A 1 18.10 4.10 0.22
CA MET A 1 17.04 4.29 -0.79
C MET A 1 16.66 2.91 -1.31
N PRO A 2 15.46 2.37 -1.05
CA PRO A 2 15.06 1.11 -1.68
C PRO A 2 14.94 1.33 -3.19
N ASP A 3 15.48 0.41 -3.97
CA ASP A 3 15.40 0.43 -5.43
C ASP A 3 13.94 0.20 -5.84
N LEU A 4 13.19 1.28 -6.08
CA LEU A 4 11.78 1.24 -6.50
C LEU A 4 11.60 0.78 -7.96
N ARG A 5 12.67 0.33 -8.62
CA ARG A 5 12.59 -0.25 -9.97
C ARG A 5 11.75 -1.53 -9.94
N GLY A 6 10.78 -1.60 -10.84
CA GLY A 6 9.91 -2.76 -10.98
C GLY A 6 8.81 -2.91 -9.92
N VAL A 7 8.61 -1.93 -9.03
CA VAL A 7 7.48 -1.94 -8.07
C VAL A 7 6.29 -1.20 -8.67
N HIS A 8 5.20 -1.93 -8.89
CA HIS A 8 3.95 -1.38 -9.41
C HIS A 8 2.75 -1.83 -8.57
N ARG A 9 1.59 -1.23 -8.81
CA ARG A 9 0.32 -1.59 -8.17
C ARG A 9 -0.69 -1.94 -9.24
N PHE A 10 -1.37 -3.07 -9.11
CA PHE A 10 -2.53 -3.34 -9.95
C PHE A 10 -3.70 -2.45 -9.56
N ARG A 11 -4.52 -2.08 -10.54
CA ARG A 11 -5.78 -1.38 -10.31
C ARG A 11 -6.91 -2.04 -11.10
N ASP A 12 -8.01 -2.30 -10.40
CA ASP A 12 -9.26 -2.84 -10.93
C ASP A 12 -9.12 -4.22 -11.58
N HIS A 13 -8.05 -4.99 -11.29
CA HIS A 13 -7.88 -6.36 -11.78
C HIS A 13 -8.69 -7.35 -10.94
N ALA A 14 -9.27 -8.38 -11.57
CA ALA A 14 -9.99 -9.43 -10.85
C ALA A 14 -9.00 -10.47 -10.29
N ILE A 15 -8.02 -10.00 -9.52
CA ILE A 15 -6.97 -10.81 -8.91
C ILE A 15 -6.97 -10.51 -7.41
N ALA A 16 -7.09 -11.57 -6.60
CA ALA A 16 -7.26 -11.43 -5.17
C ALA A 16 -5.98 -10.87 -4.50
N GLY A 17 -6.15 -9.93 -3.57
CA GLY A 17 -5.08 -9.46 -2.67
C GLY A 17 -3.96 -8.61 -3.29
N VAL A 18 -3.96 -8.38 -4.62
CA VAL A 18 -2.87 -7.66 -5.32
C VAL A 18 -3.23 -6.23 -5.72
N ASN A 19 -4.52 -5.89 -5.83
CA ASN A 19 -4.93 -4.52 -6.17
C ASN A 19 -4.48 -3.55 -5.08
N TRP A 20 -3.98 -2.38 -5.48
CA TRP A 20 -3.45 -1.33 -4.61
C TRP A 20 -2.23 -1.72 -3.77
N ARG A 21 -1.85 -3.00 -3.78
CA ARG A 21 -0.69 -3.51 -3.06
C ARG A 21 0.58 -3.30 -3.89
N PRO A 22 1.61 -2.61 -3.34
CA PRO A 22 2.91 -2.52 -4.00
C PRO A 22 3.46 -3.94 -4.21
N THR A 23 3.76 -4.26 -5.46
CA THR A 23 4.24 -5.59 -5.84
C THR A 23 5.43 -5.42 -6.77
N ARG A 24 6.52 -6.13 -6.46
CA ARG A 24 7.74 -6.12 -7.28
C ARG A 24 7.60 -7.18 -8.37
N PHE A 25 7.77 -6.76 -9.60
CA PHE A 25 7.71 -7.64 -10.77
C PHE A 25 9.09 -8.19 -11.08
N VAL A 26 9.12 -9.45 -11.51
CA VAL A 26 10.35 -10.12 -11.95
C VAL A 26 10.80 -9.55 -13.30
N ASP A 27 9.86 -9.47 -14.23
CA ASP A 27 10.08 -8.91 -15.56
C ASP A 27 9.71 -7.42 -15.59
N GLU A 28 10.41 -6.65 -16.43
CA GLU A 28 10.05 -5.24 -16.64
C GLU A 28 8.65 -5.13 -17.27
N VAL A 29 7.77 -4.40 -16.59
CA VAL A 29 6.44 -4.11 -17.13
C VAL A 29 6.58 -2.99 -18.16
N PRO A 30 6.10 -3.18 -19.41
CA PRO A 30 6.21 -2.15 -20.45
C PRO A 30 5.57 -0.83 -20.00
N SER A 31 6.21 0.30 -20.30
CA SER A 31 5.72 1.64 -19.94
C SER A 31 4.32 1.92 -20.49
N SER A 32 3.95 1.33 -21.62
CA SER A 32 2.61 1.41 -22.21
C SER A 32 1.51 0.72 -21.38
N ARG A 33 1.88 -0.06 -20.36
CA ARG A 33 0.98 -0.76 -19.43
C ARG A 33 0.95 -0.14 -18.04
N VAL A 34 1.81 0.83 -17.78
CA VAL A 34 1.92 1.51 -16.50
C VAL A 34 1.51 2.97 -16.70
N CYS A 35 0.57 3.45 -15.89
CA CYS A 35 0.23 4.87 -15.91
C CYS A 35 1.46 5.70 -15.50
N GLY A 36 1.93 6.59 -16.36
CA GLY A 36 3.09 7.45 -16.08
C GLY A 36 2.86 8.40 -14.90
N LEU A 37 1.60 8.74 -14.61
CA LEU A 37 1.23 9.66 -13.52
C LEU A 37 1.12 8.95 -12.17
N CYS A 38 0.29 7.91 -12.05
CA CYS A 38 0.03 7.23 -10.78
C CYS A 38 0.78 5.91 -10.58
N ARG A 39 1.57 5.48 -11.58
CA ARG A 39 2.39 4.26 -11.59
C ARG A 39 1.62 2.94 -11.36
N MET A 40 0.30 2.97 -11.53
CA MET A 40 -0.55 1.79 -11.48
C MET A 40 -0.58 1.07 -12.83
N ILE A 41 -0.80 -0.24 -12.79
CA ILE A 41 -1.12 -1.11 -13.92
C ILE A 41 -2.65 -1.26 -13.95
N PRO A 42 -3.37 -0.48 -14.76
CA PRO A 42 -4.81 -0.62 -14.92
C PRO A 42 -5.15 -1.72 -15.93
N LYS A 43 -6.39 -2.20 -15.89
CA LYS A 43 -6.95 -3.03 -16.97
C LYS A 43 -6.88 -2.38 -18.34
N GLN A 44 -7.02 -1.05 -18.40
CA GLN A 44 -6.99 -0.27 -19.63
C GLN A 44 -6.09 0.95 -19.47
N THR A 45 -5.18 1.12 -20.42
CA THR A 45 -4.28 2.28 -20.51
C THR A 45 -4.55 3.05 -21.81
N MET A 46 -4.54 4.37 -21.71
CA MET A 46 -4.64 5.30 -22.83
C MET A 46 -3.24 5.77 -23.18
N LEU A 47 -2.78 5.49 -24.40
CA LEU A 47 -1.53 6.03 -24.93
C LEU A 47 -1.84 7.33 -25.68
N LEU A 48 -1.25 8.42 -25.20
CA LEU A 48 -1.39 9.73 -25.79
C LEU A 48 -0.49 9.85 -27.04
N PRO A 49 -0.75 10.82 -27.94
CA PRO A 49 0.10 11.10 -29.11
C PRO A 49 1.55 11.45 -28.73
N CYS A 50 1.77 11.94 -27.51
CA CYS A 50 3.10 12.20 -26.96
C CYS A 50 3.80 10.97 -26.35
N GLU A 51 3.28 9.76 -26.61
CA GLU A 51 3.79 8.46 -26.16
C GLU A 51 3.72 8.21 -24.65
N HIS A 52 3.08 9.10 -23.90
CA HIS A 52 2.80 8.88 -22.48
C HIS A 52 1.56 8.01 -22.28
N ALA A 53 1.64 7.06 -21.36
CA ALA A 53 0.56 6.15 -21.04
C ALA A 53 -0.16 6.58 -19.75
N LEU A 54 -1.48 6.69 -19.76
CA LEU A 54 -2.30 7.08 -18.59
C LEU A 54 -3.40 6.05 -18.33
N CYS A 55 -3.74 5.78 -17.06
CA CYS A 55 -4.95 5.03 -16.74
C CYS A 55 -6.20 5.85 -17.05
N GLN A 56 -7.35 5.19 -17.21
CA GLN A 56 -8.61 5.85 -17.57
C GLN A 56 -8.98 7.03 -16.67
N SER A 57 -8.79 6.90 -15.35
CA SER A 57 -9.09 8.01 -14.42
C SER A 57 -8.15 9.21 -14.59
N CYS A 58 -6.85 8.95 -14.80
CA CYS A 58 -5.87 10.03 -15.01
C CYS A 58 -6.05 10.68 -16.37
N HIS A 59 -6.38 9.90 -17.41
CA HIS A 59 -6.71 10.41 -18.73
C HIS A 59 -7.96 11.29 -18.67
N ALA A 60 -9.06 10.84 -18.04
CA ALA A 60 -10.28 11.63 -17.89
C ALA A 60 -10.03 12.95 -17.13
N ALA A 61 -9.21 12.92 -16.09
CA ALA A 61 -8.83 14.11 -15.33
C ALA A 61 -7.91 15.09 -16.11
N SER A 62 -7.34 14.66 -17.25
CA SER A 62 -6.47 15.49 -18.08
C SER A 62 -7.23 16.42 -19.04
N PHE A 63 -8.56 16.29 -19.12
CA PHE A 63 -9.41 17.14 -19.94
C PHE A 63 -9.90 18.37 -19.18
N GLN A 64 -9.83 19.53 -19.83
CA GLN A 64 -10.47 20.76 -19.40
C GLN A 64 -11.44 21.19 -20.50
N GLY A 65 -12.68 20.69 -20.42
CA GLY A 65 -13.67 20.85 -21.50
C GLY A 65 -13.40 19.88 -22.65
N CYS A 66 -13.34 20.41 -23.89
CA CYS A 66 -13.23 19.59 -25.11
C CYS A 66 -11.78 19.22 -25.51
N SER A 67 -10.76 19.79 -24.87
CA SER A 67 -9.34 19.53 -25.17
C SER A 67 -8.59 19.03 -23.94
N GLY A 68 -7.73 18.03 -24.13
CA GLY A 68 -6.85 17.49 -23.11
C GLY A 68 -5.44 18.08 -23.18
N ARG A 69 -4.75 18.13 -22.04
CA ARG A 69 -3.29 18.35 -21.99
C ARG A 69 -2.63 17.23 -21.22
N CYS A 70 -1.56 16.67 -21.78
CA CYS A 70 -0.82 15.63 -21.08
C CYS A 70 -0.26 16.19 -19.76
N PRO A 71 -0.50 15.55 -18.62
CA PRO A 71 -0.01 16.04 -17.33
C PRO A 71 1.51 15.94 -17.18
N LEU A 72 2.19 15.17 -18.03
CA LEU A 72 3.63 14.92 -17.96
C LEU A 72 4.47 15.90 -18.78
N ASP A 73 3.99 16.31 -19.96
CA ASP A 73 4.72 17.20 -20.88
C ASP A 73 3.89 18.40 -21.39
N GLN A 74 2.65 18.57 -20.91
CA GLN A 74 1.75 19.68 -21.23
C GLN A 74 1.35 19.79 -22.72
N LYS A 75 1.68 18.79 -23.53
CA LYS A 75 1.29 18.76 -24.94
C LYS A 75 -0.23 18.58 -25.06
N PRO A 76 -0.89 19.34 -25.95
CA PRO A 76 -2.31 19.16 -26.20
C PRO A 76 -2.55 17.82 -26.89
N PHE A 77 -3.71 17.23 -26.64
CA PHE A 77 -4.17 16.04 -27.35
C PHE A 77 -5.70 16.02 -27.43
N GLU A 78 -6.21 15.34 -28.45
CA GLU A 78 -7.63 15.04 -28.59
C GLU A 78 -7.90 13.57 -28.23
N GLU A 79 -9.11 13.25 -27.73
CA GLU A 79 -9.45 11.87 -27.35
C GLU A 79 -9.37 10.89 -28.53
N ALA A 80 -9.71 11.36 -29.74
CA ALA A 80 -9.68 10.55 -30.95
C ALA A 80 -8.27 10.12 -31.38
N GLU A 81 -7.23 10.86 -30.95
CA GLU A 81 -5.83 10.56 -31.26
C GLU A 81 -5.22 9.57 -30.26
N CYS A 82 -5.91 9.29 -29.14
CA CYS A 82 -5.43 8.38 -28.11
C CYS A 82 -5.66 6.92 -28.51
N SER A 83 -4.62 6.10 -28.37
CA SER A 83 -4.71 4.65 -28.56
C SER A 83 -5.06 3.93 -27.26
N ARG A 84 -5.98 2.97 -27.32
CA ARG A 84 -6.41 2.20 -26.14
C ARG A 84 -5.67 0.86 -26.07
N TYR A 85 -5.12 0.54 -24.91
CA TYR A 85 -4.41 -0.71 -24.65
C TYR A 85 -5.01 -1.44 -23.46
N ASP A 86 -5.65 -2.58 -23.74
CA ASP A 86 -6.21 -3.44 -22.70
C ASP A 86 -5.19 -4.50 -22.26
N LEU A 87 -5.06 -4.69 -20.95
CA LEU A 87 -4.35 -5.80 -20.32
C LEU A 87 -5.38 -6.81 -19.81
N PRO A 88 -5.67 -7.88 -20.58
CA PRO A 88 -6.64 -8.89 -20.17
C PRO A 88 -6.22 -9.53 -18.84
N THR A 89 -7.20 -9.84 -17.99
CA THR A 89 -6.96 -10.50 -16.69
C THR A 89 -6.07 -11.73 -16.84
N ARG A 90 -6.31 -12.58 -17.85
CA ARG A 90 -5.47 -13.77 -18.12
C ARG A 90 -3.98 -13.44 -18.28
N LYS A 91 -3.64 -12.33 -18.95
CA LYS A 91 -2.25 -11.89 -19.10
C LYS A 91 -1.69 -11.27 -17.82
N ALA A 92 -2.53 -10.52 -17.09
CA ALA A 92 -2.15 -9.95 -15.81
C ALA A 92 -1.84 -11.05 -14.76
N ASN A 93 -2.62 -12.12 -14.74
CA ASN A 93 -2.42 -13.28 -13.86
C ASN A 93 -1.05 -13.93 -14.07
N THR A 94 -0.61 -14.04 -15.32
CA THR A 94 0.66 -14.70 -15.68
C THR A 94 1.90 -13.85 -15.46
N LEU A 95 1.75 -12.56 -15.11
CA LEU A 95 2.90 -11.72 -14.78
C LEU A 95 3.63 -12.33 -13.59
N LYS A 96 4.96 -12.33 -13.62
CA LYS A 96 5.77 -12.87 -12.54
C LYS A 96 6.09 -11.80 -11.51
N VAL A 97 5.94 -12.14 -10.24
CA VAL A 97 6.19 -11.25 -9.10
C VAL A 97 6.99 -11.95 -8.01
N TYR A 98 7.72 -11.14 -7.24
CA TYR A 98 8.37 -11.58 -6.02
C TYR A 98 7.40 -11.55 -4.85
N CYS A 99 7.65 -12.41 -3.87
CA CYS A 99 6.92 -12.41 -2.62
C CYS A 99 6.97 -11.06 -1.92
N TRP A 100 5.86 -10.64 -1.32
CA TRP A 100 5.80 -9.41 -0.52
C TRP A 100 6.72 -9.44 0.71
N ASN A 101 7.19 -10.62 1.11
CA ASN A 101 8.19 -10.81 2.17
C ASN A 101 9.61 -11.05 1.63
N GLU A 102 9.90 -10.66 0.38
CA GLU A 102 11.24 -10.73 -0.21
C GLU A 102 12.28 -10.01 0.65
N ALA A 103 11.94 -8.81 1.15
CA ALA A 103 12.80 -8.04 2.06
C ALA A 103 13.11 -8.76 3.38
N HIS A 104 12.27 -9.74 3.76
CA HIS A 104 12.45 -10.57 4.95
C HIS A 104 13.09 -11.94 4.64
N GLY A 105 13.55 -12.17 3.40
CA GLY A 105 14.27 -13.37 2.99
C GLY A 105 13.45 -14.40 2.22
N CYS A 106 12.20 -14.11 1.86
CA CYS A 106 11.43 -15.01 1.00
C CYS A 106 11.94 -14.95 -0.45
N GLN A 107 12.38 -16.06 -1.01
CA GLN A 107 12.89 -16.15 -2.38
C GLN A 107 11.83 -16.59 -3.40
N TYR A 108 10.56 -16.65 -3.00
CA TYR A 108 9.50 -17.08 -3.91
C TYR A 108 9.29 -16.06 -5.03
N GLU A 109 9.30 -16.58 -6.26
CA GLU A 109 8.84 -15.89 -7.47
C GLU A 109 7.79 -16.76 -8.16
N GLY A 110 6.72 -16.14 -8.66
CA GLY A 110 5.60 -16.89 -9.23
C GLY A 110 4.61 -15.99 -9.97
N ALA A 111 3.58 -16.61 -10.55
CA ALA A 111 2.49 -15.88 -11.18
C ALA A 111 1.73 -15.04 -10.13
N VAL A 112 1.26 -13.86 -10.52
CA VAL A 112 0.50 -12.95 -9.63
C VAL A 112 -0.72 -13.65 -9.04
N GLU A 113 -1.36 -14.55 -9.78
CA GLU A 113 -2.53 -15.29 -9.30
C GLU A 113 -2.22 -16.28 -8.16
N ASP A 114 -1.01 -16.84 -8.12
CA ASP A 114 -0.57 -17.78 -7.09
C ASP A 114 0.02 -17.06 -5.86
N MET A 115 0.41 -15.80 -6.03
CA MET A 115 1.12 -15.01 -5.02
C MET A 115 0.36 -14.90 -3.69
N LEU A 116 -0.96 -14.71 -3.73
CA LEU A 116 -1.75 -14.63 -2.50
C LEU A 116 -1.78 -15.97 -1.78
N GLY A 117 -1.93 -17.08 -2.52
CA GLY A 117 -1.92 -18.43 -1.96
C GLY A 117 -0.60 -18.72 -1.25
N HIS A 118 0.52 -18.42 -1.90
CA HIS A 118 1.84 -18.53 -1.28
C HIS A 118 1.94 -17.66 -0.03
N TYR A 119 1.59 -16.37 -0.12
CA TYR A 119 1.74 -15.44 0.99
C TYR A 119 0.95 -15.88 2.21
N GLU A 120 -0.32 -16.27 2.06
CA GLU A 120 -1.18 -16.60 3.20
C GLU A 120 -0.90 -17.98 3.80
N LYS A 121 -0.55 -18.97 2.97
CA LYS A 121 -0.54 -20.38 3.40
C LYS A 121 0.84 -20.99 3.52
N GLU A 122 1.81 -20.47 2.78
CA GLU A 122 3.10 -21.13 2.60
C GLU A 122 4.28 -20.31 3.10
N CYS A 123 4.19 -18.97 3.05
CA CYS A 123 5.31 -18.09 3.33
C CYS A 123 5.71 -18.11 4.82
N PRO A 124 6.93 -18.58 5.19
CA PRO A 124 7.38 -18.62 6.57
C PRO A 124 8.10 -17.34 7.00
N PHE A 125 8.10 -16.29 6.17
CA PHE A 125 8.86 -15.05 6.34
C PHE A 125 7.97 -13.85 6.70
N HIS A 126 6.80 -14.10 7.31
CA HIS A 126 5.98 -13.02 7.85
C HIS A 126 6.70 -12.38 9.04
N ALA A 127 7.00 -11.09 8.92
CA ALA A 127 7.51 -10.29 10.01
C ALA A 127 6.36 -9.71 10.84
N VAL A 128 6.55 -9.67 12.15
CA VAL A 128 5.65 -9.07 13.13
C VAL A 128 6.47 -8.21 14.07
N GLU A 129 5.85 -7.15 14.59
CA GLU A 129 6.48 -6.30 15.60
C GLU A 129 6.42 -7.00 16.96
N CYS A 130 7.57 -7.10 17.63
CA CYS A 130 7.64 -7.63 18.99
C CYS A 130 7.02 -6.62 19.96
N LEU A 131 6.00 -7.03 20.72
CA LEU A 131 5.31 -6.13 21.66
C LEU A 131 6.16 -5.73 22.89
N HIS A 132 7.30 -6.39 23.13
CA HIS A 132 8.19 -6.07 24.24
C HIS A 132 9.31 -5.08 23.88
N CYS A 133 9.87 -5.17 22.68
CA CYS A 133 10.98 -4.32 22.26
C CYS A 133 10.74 -3.49 20.98
N GLY A 134 9.62 -3.70 20.28
CA GLY A 134 9.32 -3.01 19.02
C GLY A 134 10.10 -3.51 17.79
N GLU A 135 10.99 -4.49 17.95
CA GLU A 135 11.76 -5.03 16.83
C GLU A 135 10.90 -5.85 15.87
N ALA A 136 11.17 -5.75 14.57
CA ALA A 136 10.54 -6.58 13.55
C ALA A 136 11.18 -7.98 13.55
N VAL A 137 10.43 -8.97 14.01
CA VAL A 137 10.89 -10.37 14.14
C VAL A 137 10.03 -11.26 13.24
N LEU A 138 10.64 -12.29 12.64
CA LEU A 138 9.87 -13.29 11.92
C LEU A 138 8.92 -14.02 12.88
N HIS A 139 7.66 -14.16 12.50
CA HIS A 139 6.63 -14.78 13.35
C HIS A 139 7.04 -16.18 13.85
N ARG A 140 7.74 -16.96 13.02
CA ARG A 140 8.28 -18.28 13.39
C ARG A 140 9.39 -18.23 14.46
N GLU A 141 10.10 -17.11 14.56
CA GLU A 141 11.23 -16.89 15.47
C GLU A 141 10.80 -16.09 16.71
N LEU A 142 9.58 -15.53 16.73
CA LEU A 142 9.09 -14.68 17.81
C LEU A 142 9.14 -15.37 19.18
N ALA A 143 8.74 -16.64 19.27
CA ALA A 143 8.80 -17.38 20.53
C ALA A 143 10.25 -17.55 21.03
N ALA A 144 11.19 -17.83 20.12
CA ALA A 144 12.60 -17.94 20.47
C ALA A 144 13.17 -16.58 20.90
N HIS A 145 12.78 -15.49 20.25
CA HIS A 145 13.14 -14.13 20.62
C HIS A 145 12.72 -13.77 22.06
N TYR A 146 11.53 -14.17 22.49
CA TYR A 146 11.08 -13.93 23.88
C TYR A 146 11.89 -14.71 24.91
N VAL A 147 12.33 -15.93 24.58
CA VAL A 147 13.08 -16.80 25.49
C VAL A 147 14.57 -16.41 25.54
N ALA A 148 15.14 -15.94 24.43
CA ALA A 148 16.57 -15.71 24.25
C ALA A 148 17.03 -14.27 24.59
N GLU A 149 16.29 -13.56 25.45
CA GLU A 149 16.55 -12.17 25.86
C GLU A 149 16.09 -11.11 24.85
N CYS A 150 14.77 -11.03 24.66
CA CYS A 150 14.13 -9.80 24.22
C CYS A 150 14.49 -8.67 25.22
N THR A 151 15.58 -7.95 24.96
CA THR A 151 15.95 -6.78 25.74
C THR A 151 15.00 -5.67 25.34
N ALA A 152 14.04 -5.36 26.21
CA ALA A 152 13.33 -4.09 26.15
C ALA A 152 14.39 -3.02 26.36
N ASP A 153 14.99 -2.52 25.28
CA ASP A 153 15.79 -1.30 25.36
C ASP A 153 14.78 -0.17 25.52
N VAL A 154 14.33 -0.04 26.77
CA VAL A 154 13.48 1.03 27.24
C VAL A 154 14.32 2.30 27.18
N SER A 155 14.45 2.87 25.98
CA SER A 155 14.59 4.30 25.84
C SER A 155 13.22 4.96 26.00
N LEU A 156 12.61 4.77 27.19
CA LEU A 156 11.74 5.77 27.79
C LEU A 156 12.62 6.94 28.24
N ALA A 157 13.31 7.58 27.29
CA ALA A 157 13.86 8.91 27.46
C ALA A 157 12.90 9.89 26.78
N ARG A 158 11.67 9.98 27.30
CA ARG A 158 10.87 11.20 27.14
C ARG A 158 10.83 11.86 28.51
N THR A 159 11.83 12.70 28.71
CA THR A 159 11.89 13.73 29.74
C THR A 159 10.54 14.41 29.88
N GLU A 160 10.07 14.45 31.12
CA GLU A 160 9.03 15.36 31.57
C GLU A 160 9.39 16.79 31.16
N ASN A 161 8.34 17.55 30.80
CA ASN A 161 8.29 18.98 30.46
C ASN A 161 8.22 19.32 28.95
N ALA A 162 7.02 19.23 28.40
CA ALA A 162 6.39 20.33 27.67
C ALA A 162 4.90 20.05 27.51
N SER A 163 4.09 20.93 28.09
CA SER A 163 2.65 21.01 27.89
C SER A 163 2.32 21.27 26.41
N THR A 164 1.77 20.26 25.73
CA THR A 164 0.93 20.44 24.53
C THR A 164 -0.06 19.30 24.44
N ASP A 165 -1.33 19.67 24.32
CA ASP A 165 -2.54 18.87 24.25
C ASP A 165 -2.44 17.74 23.20
N SER A 166 -2.17 16.52 23.65
CA SER A 166 -2.25 15.30 22.84
C SER A 166 -3.12 14.31 23.59
N ARG A 167 -4.40 14.23 23.20
CA ARG A 167 -5.35 13.24 23.70
C ARG A 167 -4.81 11.83 23.41
N VAL A 168 -4.11 11.25 24.39
CA VAL A 168 -3.73 9.85 24.38
C VAL A 168 -5.04 9.06 24.46
N LEU A 169 -5.40 8.38 23.37
CA LEU A 169 -6.53 7.45 23.36
C LEU A 169 -6.24 6.37 24.40
N THR A 170 -7.10 6.27 25.41
CA THR A 170 -6.92 5.29 26.48
C THR A 170 -7.42 3.92 25.99
N LEU A 171 -6.94 2.84 26.63
CA LEU A 171 -7.48 1.49 26.39
C LEU A 171 -9.00 1.41 26.60
N GLN A 172 -9.55 2.31 27.42
CA GLN A 172 -10.98 2.41 27.62
C GLN A 172 -11.69 3.05 26.42
N ASP A 173 -11.09 4.05 25.77
CA ASP A 173 -11.61 4.67 24.55
C ASP A 173 -11.64 3.67 23.39
N VAL A 174 -10.57 2.86 23.26
CA VAL A 174 -10.51 1.78 22.25
C VAL A 174 -11.55 0.70 22.52
N ARG A 175 -11.73 0.31 23.79
CA ARG A 175 -12.76 -0.66 24.18
C ARG A 175 -14.17 -0.14 23.91
N ASN A 176 -14.42 1.14 24.17
CA ASN A 176 -15.70 1.78 23.90
C ASN A 176 -15.98 1.84 22.39
N ALA A 177 -15.00 2.26 21.58
CA ALA A 177 -15.11 2.26 20.13
C ALA A 177 -15.32 0.84 19.56
N LEU A 178 -14.68 -0.17 20.15
CA LEU A 178 -14.85 -1.57 19.74
C LEU A 178 -16.27 -2.08 20.03
N GLU A 179 -16.86 -1.71 21.16
CA GLU A 179 -18.25 -2.07 21.47
C GLU A 179 -19.26 -1.28 20.61
N GLU A 180 -18.98 -0.02 20.26
CA GLU A 180 -19.77 0.72 19.26
C GLU A 180 -19.74 0.03 17.89
N VAL A 181 -18.57 -0.41 17.42
CA VAL A 181 -18.46 -1.18 16.16
C VAL A 181 -19.21 -2.51 16.26
N LYS A 182 -19.16 -3.20 17.40
CA LYS A 182 -19.82 -4.49 17.62
C LYS A 182 -21.35 -4.39 17.72
N THR A 183 -21.85 -3.26 18.21
CA THR A 183 -23.30 -2.97 18.23
C THR A 183 -23.82 -2.64 16.83
N LEU A 184 -23.04 -1.92 16.02
CA LEU A 184 -23.35 -1.67 14.61
C LEU A 184 -23.39 -2.98 13.81
N LEU A 185 -22.41 -3.87 13.98
CA LEU A 185 -22.33 -5.17 13.30
C LEU A 185 -23.47 -6.17 13.63
N ARG A 186 -24.34 -5.86 14.61
CA ARG A 186 -25.50 -6.69 14.97
C ARG A 186 -26.75 -6.37 14.11
N ASP A 187 -26.75 -5.26 13.36
CA ASP A 187 -27.89 -4.85 12.53
C ASP A 187 -27.89 -5.59 11.17
N PRO A 188 -28.97 -6.31 10.79
CA PRO A 188 -28.98 -7.27 9.68
C PRO A 188 -28.80 -6.73 8.24
N ASN A 189 -28.35 -5.49 8.03
CA ASN A 189 -28.28 -4.85 6.71
C ASN A 189 -26.84 -4.55 6.19
N HIS A 190 -25.82 -5.25 6.68
CA HIS A 190 -24.41 -4.86 6.58
C HIS A 190 -23.64 -5.16 5.27
N ASP A 191 -24.21 -5.83 4.27
CA ASP A 191 -23.45 -6.19 3.05
C ASP A 191 -23.04 -4.98 2.19
N ARG A 192 -23.64 -3.80 2.39
CA ARG A 192 -23.33 -2.59 1.62
C ARG A 192 -22.31 -1.66 2.26
N GLU A 193 -22.08 -1.73 3.57
CA GLU A 193 -21.27 -0.72 4.29
C GLU A 193 -19.89 -1.23 4.72
N LEU A 194 -19.66 -2.54 4.69
CA LEU A 194 -18.34 -3.14 4.93
C LEU A 194 -17.21 -2.50 4.11
N PRO A 195 -17.37 -2.26 2.79
CA PRO A 195 -16.31 -1.65 1.97
C PRO A 195 -16.02 -0.19 2.37
N ALA A 196 -17.05 0.55 2.81
CA ALA A 196 -16.90 1.93 3.24
C ALA A 196 -16.18 2.02 4.59
N ILE A 197 -16.50 1.11 5.51
CA ILE A 197 -15.80 0.99 6.80
C ILE A 197 -14.33 0.60 6.57
N GLN A 198 -14.07 -0.37 5.70
CA GLN A 198 -12.71 -0.80 5.37
C GLN A 198 -11.89 0.31 4.72
N SER A 199 -12.50 1.14 3.86
CA SER A 199 -11.85 2.33 3.29
C SER A 199 -11.47 3.35 4.36
N ARG A 200 -12.38 3.64 5.30
CA ARG A 200 -12.13 4.61 6.39
C ARG A 200 -11.06 4.14 7.36
N VAL A 201 -11.01 2.83 7.65
CA VAL A 201 -9.96 2.23 8.48
C VAL A 201 -8.60 2.33 7.78
N ASN A 202 -8.54 2.09 6.47
CA ASN A 202 -7.30 2.24 5.70
C ASN A 202 -6.81 3.69 5.65
N GLU A 203 -7.71 4.68 5.53
CA GLU A 203 -7.36 6.10 5.64
C GLU A 203 -6.79 6.46 7.02
N LEU A 204 -7.39 5.93 8.09
CA LEU A 204 -6.89 6.12 9.46
C LEU A 204 -5.49 5.53 9.65
N ILE A 205 -5.24 4.33 9.13
CA ILE A 205 -3.92 3.69 9.18
C ILE A 205 -2.87 4.54 8.45
N GLU A 206 -3.23 5.11 7.31
CA GLU A 206 -2.31 5.94 6.54
C GLU A 206 -2.05 7.31 7.21
N GLN A 207 -3.05 7.87 7.89
CA GLN A 207 -2.88 9.08 8.69
C GLN A 207 -1.92 8.83 9.87
N VAL A 208 -2.05 7.70 10.57
CA VAL A 208 -1.14 7.33 11.67
C VAL A 208 0.29 7.16 11.17
N ARG A 209 0.50 6.45 10.05
CA ARG A 209 1.84 6.28 9.44
C ARG A 209 2.47 7.59 8.96
N ASN A 210 1.66 8.49 8.41
CA ASN A 210 2.11 9.83 7.99
C ASN A 210 2.47 10.72 9.17
N GLN A 211 1.82 10.52 10.32
CA GLN A 211 2.13 11.23 11.56
C GLN A 211 3.45 10.70 12.16
N GLU A 212 3.65 9.38 12.19
CA GLU A 212 4.89 8.73 12.63
C GLU A 212 6.12 9.03 11.74
N SER A 213 5.91 9.39 10.48
CA SER A 213 6.99 9.79 9.56
C SER A 213 7.33 11.28 9.66
N ARG A 214 6.35 12.13 9.98
CA ARG A 214 6.58 13.57 10.29
C ARG A 214 7.29 13.76 11.62
N ASP A 215 6.98 12.95 12.61
CA ASP A 215 7.64 12.98 13.92
C ASP A 215 9.11 12.53 13.84
N ARG A 216 9.45 11.67 12.87
CA ARG A 216 10.85 11.29 12.56
C ARG A 216 11.64 12.40 11.87
N PHE A 217 11.02 13.20 11.00
CA PHE A 217 11.71 14.24 10.23
C PHE A 217 12.03 15.50 11.05
N LEU A 218 11.28 15.76 12.13
CA LEU A 218 11.53 16.88 13.05
C LEU A 218 12.59 16.56 14.12
N GLY A 219 13.02 15.31 14.24
CA GLY A 219 14.11 14.89 15.13
C GLY A 219 15.53 15.06 14.55
N GLU A 220 15.67 15.41 13.27
CA GLU A 220 16.98 15.54 12.59
C GLU A 220 17.47 17.00 12.42
N ILE A 221 16.78 17.99 13.00
CA ILE A 221 17.22 19.40 13.01
C ILE A 221 17.41 19.85 14.46
N GLU A 222 18.40 19.26 15.16
CA GLU A 222 18.98 19.86 16.36
C GLU A 222 20.02 20.93 15.94
N PRO A 223 20.00 22.14 16.52
CA PRO A 223 21.18 22.98 16.55
C PRO A 223 21.99 22.70 17.83
N MET A 224 23.32 22.70 17.62
CA MET A 224 24.42 22.61 18.59
C MET A 224 24.28 23.51 19.83
#